data_AF-A0A6I9V214-F1
#
_entry.id   AF-A0A6I9V214-F1
#
_cell.length_a   1.000
_cell.length_b   1.000
_cell.length_c   1.000
_cell.angle_alpha   90.00
_cell.angle_beta   90.00
_cell.angle_gamma   90.00
#
_symmetry.space_group_name_H-M   'P 1'
#
loop_
_entity.id
_entity.type
_entity.pdbx_description
1 polymer ?
#
loop_
_entity_poly.entity_id
_entity_poly.type
_entity_poly.pdbx_seq_one_letter_code
_entity_poly.pdbx_strand_id
1 'polypeptide(L)'
;MAIFGTSIVLILIPTVFMSIAPSATGNKLTDIEIKHLCSKTNNLGSCYKLLKSDPRTTNVDARGLAEVSVDLASKKSCSSNYTDAIRDLKAIKNYLKSGAFKNIPVQVKDASEEIKQCKKVFGGATSDGAHIKKKNQEFEFLISIVEVTSNNLNKN
;
A
#
# COMPACT_ATOMS: atom_id res chain seq x y z
N MET A 1 17.89 51.28 52.10
CA MET A 1 17.68 50.66 53.42
C MET A 1 16.55 49.65 53.26
N ALA A 2 16.77 48.43 53.72
CA ALA A 2 15.91 47.23 53.77
C ALA A 2 15.60 46.45 52.46
N ILE A 3 16.15 45.25 52.18
CA ILE A 3 15.87 43.82 52.60
C ILE A 3 14.40 43.38 52.34
N PHE A 4 13.99 42.19 51.86
CA PHE A 4 14.48 40.80 51.70
C PHE A 4 13.80 40.20 50.43
N GLY A 5 14.42 39.36 49.62
CA GLY A 5 14.51 37.92 49.86
C GLY A 5 13.23 37.18 49.46
N THR A 6 13.06 36.81 48.19
CA THR A 6 12.07 35.81 47.79
C THR A 6 12.80 34.59 47.25
N SER A 7 12.75 33.53 48.05
CA SER A 7 13.35 32.22 47.89
C SER A 7 13.28 31.65 46.48
N ILE A 8 14.44 31.31 45.93
CA ILE A 8 14.56 30.35 44.83
C ILE A 8 14.30 28.98 45.44
N VAL A 9 13.07 28.49 45.34
CA VAL A 9 12.74 27.09 45.65
C VAL A 9 13.26 26.25 44.49
N LEU A 10 14.48 25.72 44.63
CA LEU A 10 15.01 24.64 43.79
C LEU A 10 14.19 23.38 44.09
N ILE A 11 13.08 23.20 43.37
CA ILE A 11 12.34 21.94 43.37
C ILE A 11 13.19 20.92 42.61
N LEU A 12 13.94 20.11 43.36
CA LEU A 12 14.54 18.87 42.87
C LEU A 12 13.41 17.87 42.60
N ILE A 13 12.81 17.93 41.41
CA ILE A 13 11.93 16.87 40.93
C ILE A 13 12.84 15.71 40.54
N PRO A 14 12.76 14.53 41.18
CA PRO A 14 13.39 13.35 40.62
C PRO A 14 12.63 13.05 39.33
N THR A 15 13.24 13.37 38.18
CA THR A 15 12.80 12.82 36.90
C THR A 15 12.99 11.32 37.01
N VAL A 16 11.92 10.63 37.41
CA VAL A 16 11.81 9.20 37.20
C VAL A 16 11.86 9.05 35.69
N PHE A 17 13.06 8.74 35.18
CA PHE A 17 13.23 8.17 33.85
C PHE A 17 12.52 6.83 33.93
N MET A 18 11.20 6.87 33.74
CA MET A 18 10.39 5.70 33.51
C MET A 18 10.87 5.19 32.17
N SER A 19 11.88 4.33 32.27
CA SER A 19 12.44 3.59 31.16
C SER A 19 11.29 2.74 30.67
N ILE A 20 10.59 3.21 29.64
CA ILE A 20 9.69 2.37 28.88
C ILE A 20 10.61 1.36 28.21
N ALA A 21 10.87 0.26 28.90
CA ALA A 21 11.47 -0.91 28.27
C ALA A 21 10.53 -1.29 27.12
N PRO A 22 10.99 -1.38 25.87
CA PRO A 22 10.23 -2.06 24.86
C PRO A 22 10.27 -3.55 25.20
N SER A 23 9.35 -4.00 26.06
CA SER A 23 9.09 -5.43 26.27
C SER A 23 8.32 -5.94 25.06
N ALA A 24 9.03 -6.12 23.94
CA ALA A 24 8.58 -6.88 22.80
C ALA A 24 9.32 -8.22 22.78
N THR A 25 9.06 -9.07 23.78
CA THR A 25 9.22 -10.52 23.56
C THR A 25 8.00 -10.99 22.77
N GLY A 26 7.94 -10.60 21.50
CA GLY A 26 6.97 -11.15 20.56
C GLY A 26 7.36 -12.60 20.30
N ASN A 27 6.64 -13.54 20.92
CA ASN A 27 6.82 -14.96 20.60
C ASN A 27 6.49 -15.13 19.11
N LYS A 28 7.47 -15.64 18.35
CA LYS A 28 7.29 -15.96 16.93
C LYS A 28 6.14 -16.96 16.78
N LEU A 29 5.25 -16.73 15.81
CA LEU A 29 4.23 -17.71 15.46
C LEU A 29 4.85 -18.93 14.77
N THR A 30 4.45 -20.09 15.27
CA THR A 30 4.67 -21.40 14.66
C THR A 30 3.66 -21.67 13.55
N ASP A 31 3.95 -22.62 12.67
CA ASP A 31 3.01 -23.08 11.63
C ASP A 31 1.67 -23.56 12.22
N ILE A 32 1.70 -24.13 13.41
CA ILE A 32 0.50 -24.60 14.12
C ILE A 32 -0.37 -23.42 14.51
N GLU A 33 0.23 -22.36 15.05
CA GLU A 33 -0.48 -21.13 15.42
C GLU A 33 -1.05 -20.40 14.20
N ILE A 34 -0.31 -20.35 13.09
CA ILE A 34 -0.82 -19.78 11.83
C ILE A 34 -2.00 -20.59 11.30
N LYS A 35 -1.92 -21.93 11.32
CA LYS A 35 -3.05 -22.79 10.92
C LYS A 35 -4.27 -22.59 11.81
N HIS A 36 -4.07 -22.50 13.13
CA HIS A 36 -5.15 -22.23 14.08
C HIS A 36 -5.79 -20.85 13.88
N LEU A 37 -4.99 -19.84 13.57
CA LEU A 37 -5.51 -18.51 13.22
C LEU A 37 -6.33 -18.58 11.92
N CYS A 38 -5.79 -19.21 10.88
CA CYS A 38 -6.48 -19.36 9.60
C CYS A 38 -7.77 -20.19 9.69
N SER A 39 -7.88 -21.13 10.64
CA SER A 39 -9.12 -21.89 10.84
C SER A 39 -10.28 -21.04 11.37
N LYS A 40 -10.00 -19.84 11.90
CA LYS A 40 -11.01 -18.85 12.32
C LYS A 40 -11.43 -17.92 11.18
N THR A 41 -10.85 -18.06 9.99
CA THR A 41 -11.20 -17.25 8.81
C THR A 41 -12.21 -17.98 7.91
N ASN A 42 -12.79 -17.26 6.96
CA ASN A 42 -13.74 -17.83 5.99
C ASN A 42 -13.14 -18.92 5.09
N ASN A 43 -11.81 -19.03 5.00
CA ASN A 43 -11.15 -20.04 4.18
C ASN A 43 -9.73 -20.36 4.68
N LEU A 44 -9.58 -21.48 5.39
CA LEU A 44 -8.30 -21.93 5.95
C LEU A 44 -7.21 -22.07 4.90
N GLY A 45 -7.49 -22.81 3.82
CA GLY A 45 -6.48 -23.13 2.80
C GLY A 45 -5.95 -21.89 2.09
N SER A 46 -6.85 -20.97 1.73
CA SER A 46 -6.49 -19.71 1.08
C SER A 46 -5.74 -18.77 2.02
N CYS A 47 -6.18 -18.66 3.28
CA CYS A 47 -5.49 -17.89 4.31
C CYS A 47 -4.05 -18.39 4.50
N TYR A 48 -3.88 -19.69 4.74
CA TYR A 48 -2.57 -20.27 5.02
C TYR A 48 -1.62 -20.12 3.83
N LYS A 49 -2.10 -20.42 2.62
CA LYS A 49 -1.32 -20.27 1.39
C LYS A 49 -0.91 -18.82 1.14
N LEU A 50 -1.83 -17.87 1.34
CA LEU A 50 -1.56 -16.45 1.15
C LEU A 50 -0.48 -15.96 2.12
N LEU A 51 -0.62 -16.27 3.40
CA LEU A 51 0.36 -15.86 4.41
C LEU A 51 1.73 -16.48 4.12
N LYS A 52 1.80 -17.80 3.91
CA LYS A 52 3.07 -18.50 3.61
C LYS A 52 3.74 -18.09 2.31
N SER A 53 2.99 -17.52 1.36
CA SER A 53 3.59 -17.00 0.12
C SER A 53 4.32 -15.68 0.30
N ASP A 54 4.06 -14.93 1.39
CA ASP A 54 4.75 -13.68 1.67
C ASP A 54 5.97 -13.95 2.57
N PRO A 55 7.21 -13.69 2.10
CA PRO A 55 8.43 -14.00 2.85
C PRO A 55 8.50 -13.26 4.19
N ARG A 56 7.79 -12.13 4.32
CA ARG A 56 7.71 -11.34 5.56
C ARG A 56 7.06 -12.12 6.70
N THR A 57 6.32 -13.20 6.43
CA THR A 57 5.63 -14.00 7.47
C THR A 57 6.49 -15.09 8.12
N THR A 58 7.74 -15.28 7.67
CA THR A 58 8.59 -16.41 8.09
C THR A 58 8.95 -16.39 9.58
N ASN A 59 9.09 -15.21 10.17
CA ASN A 59 9.55 -15.01 11.55
C ASN A 59 8.79 -13.88 12.27
N VAL A 60 7.46 -13.84 12.13
CA VAL A 60 6.63 -12.77 12.72
C VAL A 60 5.92 -13.23 13.99
N ASP A 61 5.69 -12.29 14.88
CA ASP A 61 4.71 -12.42 15.94
C ASP A 61 3.30 -12.06 15.42
N ALA A 62 2.30 -12.08 16.32
CA ALA A 62 0.91 -11.83 15.93
C ALA A 62 0.70 -10.42 15.37
N ARG A 63 1.44 -9.44 15.92
CA ARG A 63 1.39 -8.05 15.47
C ARG A 63 1.97 -7.91 14.06
N GLY A 64 3.17 -8.45 13.83
CA GLY A 64 3.80 -8.43 12.51
C GLY A 64 2.96 -9.16 11.45
N LEU A 65 2.29 -10.26 11.83
CA LEU A 65 1.36 -10.95 10.93
C LEU A 65 0.13 -10.08 10.59
N ALA A 66 -0.40 -9.33 11.55
CA ALA A 66 -1.49 -8.39 11.31
C ALA A 66 -1.05 -7.25 10.38
N GLU A 67 0.13 -6.67 10.61
CA GLU A 67 0.72 -5.63 9.75
C GLU A 67 0.91 -6.13 8.31
N VAL A 68 1.49 -7.33 8.12
CA VAL A 68 1.63 -7.95 6.78
C VAL A 68 0.27 -8.18 6.12
N SER A 69 -0.75 -8.58 6.89
CA SER A 69 -2.10 -8.80 6.37
C SER A 69 -2.77 -7.50 5.91
N VAL A 70 -2.58 -6.39 6.64
CA VAL A 70 -3.04 -5.06 6.24
C VAL A 70 -2.36 -4.62 4.95
N ASP A 71 -1.05 -4.81 4.84
CA ASP A 71 -0.30 -4.49 3.62
C ASP A 71 -0.79 -5.31 2.41
N LEU A 72 -1.01 -6.61 2.60
CA LEU A 72 -1.54 -7.49 1.56
C LEU A 72 -2.93 -7.06 1.11
N ALA A 73 -3.80 -6.66 2.04
CA ALA A 73 -5.12 -6.13 1.73
C ALA A 73 -5.04 -4.80 0.96
N SER A 74 -4.19 -3.88 1.41
CA SER A 74 -3.97 -2.59 0.75
C SER A 74 -3.48 -2.75 -0.70
N LYS A 75 -2.46 -3.60 -0.91
CA LYS A 75 -1.91 -3.91 -2.24
C LYS A 75 -2.91 -4.58 -3.18
N LYS A 76 -3.88 -5.32 -2.65
CA LYS A 76 -4.94 -5.97 -3.43
C LYS A 76 -6.16 -5.07 -3.66
N SER A 77 -6.12 -3.81 -3.23
CA SER A 77 -7.22 -2.87 -3.43
C SER A 77 -7.11 -2.15 -4.78
N CYS A 78 -8.24 -1.96 -5.46
CA CYS A 78 -8.29 -1.11 -6.64
C CYS A 78 -7.85 0.33 -6.38
N SER A 79 -8.03 0.84 -5.15
CA SER A 79 -7.59 2.18 -4.79
C SER A 79 -6.07 2.32 -4.91
N SER A 80 -5.30 1.30 -4.53
CA SER A 80 -3.85 1.27 -4.75
C SER A 80 -3.52 1.33 -6.23
N ASN A 81 -4.15 0.46 -7.03
CA ASN A 81 -3.93 0.44 -8.48
C ASN A 81 -4.25 1.80 -9.14
N TYR A 82 -5.35 2.45 -8.77
CA TYR A 82 -5.66 3.79 -9.29
C TYR A 82 -4.63 4.83 -8.86
N THR A 83 -4.11 4.75 -7.64
CA THR A 83 -3.06 5.65 -7.15
C THR A 83 -1.78 5.51 -7.97
N ASP A 84 -1.38 4.26 -8.25
CA ASP A 84 -0.21 3.98 -9.08
C ASP A 84 -0.42 4.39 -10.54
N ALA A 85 -1.58 4.10 -11.11
CA ALA A 85 -1.95 4.55 -12.46
C ALA A 85 -1.93 6.09 -12.58
N ILE A 86 -2.37 6.82 -11.56
CA ILE A 86 -2.30 8.30 -11.53
C ILE A 86 -0.84 8.78 -11.50
N ARG A 87 0.04 8.09 -10.78
CA ARG A 87 1.48 8.39 -10.74
C ARG A 87 2.11 8.20 -12.14
N ASP A 88 1.77 7.12 -12.83
CA ASP A 88 2.25 6.85 -14.19
C ASP A 88 1.71 7.88 -15.19
N LEU A 89 0.43 8.26 -15.09
CA LEU A 89 -0.18 9.34 -15.89
C LEU A 89 0.53 10.69 -15.67
N LYS A 90 0.95 10.99 -14.44
CA LYS A 90 1.73 12.20 -14.15
C LYS A 90 3.10 12.16 -14.83
N ALA A 91 3.75 11.00 -14.85
CA ALA A 91 5.01 10.82 -15.58
C ALA A 91 4.81 11.01 -17.09
N ILE A 92 3.77 10.42 -17.68
CA ILE A 92 3.39 10.62 -19.10
C ILE A 92 3.22 12.10 -19.41
N LYS A 93 2.47 12.84 -18.58
CA LYS A 93 2.26 14.28 -18.77
C LYS A 93 3.56 15.07 -18.75
N ASN A 94 4.52 14.68 -17.90
CA ASN A 94 5.83 15.32 -17.87
C ASN A 94 6.64 15.03 -19.13
N TYR A 95 6.62 13.78 -19.63
CA TYR A 95 7.29 13.41 -20.88
C TYR A 95 6.69 14.10 -22.10
N LEU A 96 5.36 14.28 -22.13
CA LEU A 96 4.70 15.08 -23.16
C LEU A 96 5.19 16.53 -23.18
N LYS A 97 5.36 17.14 -22.00
CA LYS A 97 5.86 18.52 -21.88
C LYS A 97 7.33 18.67 -22.26
N SER A 98 8.15 17.67 -21.93
CA SER A 98 9.59 17.72 -22.17
C SER A 98 10.02 17.20 -23.54
N GLY A 99 9.08 16.70 -24.36
CA GLY A 99 9.38 16.04 -25.64
C GLY A 99 10.01 14.65 -25.51
N ALA A 100 10.01 14.05 -24.30
CA ALA A 100 10.64 12.76 -24.04
C ALA A 100 9.71 11.58 -24.39
N PHE A 101 9.15 11.58 -25.60
CA PHE A 101 8.08 10.65 -26.00
C PHE A 101 8.48 9.17 -25.93
N LYS A 102 9.77 8.85 -26.11
CA LYS A 102 10.34 7.50 -25.98
C LYS A 102 10.06 6.83 -24.62
N ASN A 103 9.80 7.63 -23.57
CA ASN A 103 9.55 7.14 -22.22
C ASN A 103 8.04 6.94 -21.92
N ILE A 104 7.15 7.38 -22.82
CA ILE A 104 5.70 7.24 -22.62
C ILE A 104 5.23 5.77 -22.68
N PRO A 105 5.69 4.92 -23.63
CA PRO A 105 5.19 3.55 -23.74
C PRO A 105 5.35 2.70 -22.48
N VAL A 106 6.46 2.88 -21.74
CA VAL A 106 6.64 2.13 -20.47
C VAL A 106 5.59 2.54 -19.43
N GLN A 107 5.31 3.83 -19.29
CA GLN A 107 4.30 4.31 -18.32
C GLN A 107 2.87 3.96 -18.75
N VAL A 108 2.58 3.94 -20.06
CA VAL A 108 1.29 3.47 -20.61
C VAL A 108 1.06 2.00 -20.24
N LYS A 109 2.10 1.17 -20.39
CA LYS A 109 2.06 -0.24 -20.04
C LYS A 109 1.85 -0.43 -18.54
N ASP A 110 2.59 0.30 -17.71
CA ASP A 110 2.49 0.23 -16.25
C ASP A 110 1.07 0.61 -15.79
N ALA A 111 0.56 1.76 -16.22
CA ALA A 111 -0.79 2.22 -15.91
C ALA A 111 -1.88 1.23 -16.36
N SER A 112 -1.70 0.59 -17.52
CA SER A 112 -2.62 -0.44 -18.01
C SER A 112 -2.62 -1.70 -17.14
N GLU A 113 -1.45 -2.11 -16.65
CA GLU A 113 -1.34 -3.27 -15.77
C GLU A 113 -1.99 -3.02 -14.41
N GLU A 114 -1.89 -1.81 -13.88
CA GLU A 114 -2.58 -1.43 -12.64
C GLU A 114 -4.11 -1.62 -12.76
N ILE A 115 -4.71 -1.16 -13.86
CA ILE A 115 -6.14 -1.32 -14.08
C ILE A 115 -6.53 -2.78 -14.31
N LYS A 116 -5.70 -3.58 -14.98
CA LYS A 116 -5.93 -5.03 -15.11
C LYS A 116 -5.90 -5.74 -13.76
N GLN A 117 -5.01 -5.33 -12.86
CA GLN A 117 -4.97 -5.87 -11.50
C GLN A 117 -6.23 -5.50 -10.72
N CYS A 118 -6.67 -4.24 -10.81
CA CYS A 118 -7.93 -3.80 -10.21
C CYS A 118 -9.14 -4.62 -10.70
N LYS A 119 -9.24 -4.90 -12.01
CA LYS A 119 -10.33 -5.74 -12.56
C LYS A 119 -10.38 -7.14 -11.94
N LYS A 120 -9.23 -7.73 -11.60
CA LYS A 120 -9.17 -9.06 -10.94
C LYS A 120 -9.79 -9.05 -9.54
N VAL A 121 -9.78 -7.90 -8.85
CA VAL A 121 -10.38 -7.73 -7.52
C VAL A 121 -11.91 -7.82 -7.58
N PHE A 122 -12.52 -7.27 -8.63
CA PHE A 122 -13.98 -7.19 -8.80
C PHE A 122 -14.54 -8.23 -9.79
N GLY A 123 -13.99 -9.45 -9.81
CA GLY A 123 -14.42 -10.53 -10.71
C GLY A 123 -15.86 -11.04 -10.54
N GLY A 124 -16.71 -10.37 -9.75
CA GLY A 124 -18.12 -10.73 -9.50
C GLY A 124 -19.11 -9.59 -9.76
N ALA A 125 -20.39 -9.93 -9.92
CA ALA A 125 -21.47 -8.99 -10.27
C ALA A 125 -22.03 -8.24 -9.04
N THR A 126 -21.23 -7.40 -8.40
CA THR A 126 -21.74 -6.42 -7.42
C THR A 126 -22.03 -5.08 -8.10
N SER A 127 -22.94 -4.27 -7.54
CA SER A 127 -23.23 -2.92 -8.06
C SER A 127 -21.95 -2.05 -8.10
N ASP A 128 -21.15 -2.12 -7.05
CA ASP A 128 -19.83 -1.47 -6.98
C ASP A 128 -18.89 -1.98 -8.08
N GLY A 129 -18.92 -3.29 -8.34
CA GLY A 129 -18.16 -3.91 -9.43
C GLY A 129 -18.57 -3.40 -10.82
N ALA A 130 -19.85 -3.13 -11.06
CA ALA A 130 -20.33 -2.59 -12.34
C ALA A 130 -19.84 -1.16 -12.58
N HIS A 131 -19.88 -0.30 -11.57
CA HIS A 131 -19.40 1.08 -11.68
C HIS A 131 -17.88 1.13 -11.87
N ILE A 132 -17.12 0.33 -11.12
CA ILE A 132 -15.65 0.26 -11.26
C ILE A 132 -15.27 -0.34 -12.61
N LYS A 133 -16.00 -1.35 -13.09
CA LYS A 133 -15.79 -1.91 -14.44
C LYS A 133 -15.92 -0.85 -15.52
N LYS A 134 -16.98 -0.03 -15.47
CA LYS A 134 -17.18 1.07 -16.43
C LYS A 134 -16.02 2.07 -16.38
N LYS A 135 -15.61 2.51 -15.19
CA LYS A 135 -14.46 3.41 -15.02
C LYS A 135 -13.16 2.81 -15.57
N ASN A 136 -12.91 1.53 -15.32
CA ASN A 136 -11.74 0.83 -15.85
C ASN A 136 -11.75 0.77 -17.39
N GLN A 137 -12.92 0.59 -18.01
CA GLN A 137 -13.07 0.60 -19.47
C GLN A 137 -12.83 2.00 -20.08
N GLU A 138 -13.38 3.04 -19.45
CA GLU A 138 -13.13 4.43 -19.86
C GLU A 138 -11.64 4.78 -19.75
N PHE A 139 -10.98 4.35 -18.67
CA PHE A 139 -9.53 4.53 -18.49
C PHE A 139 -8.72 3.86 -19.61
N GLU A 140 -9.01 2.59 -19.92
CA GLU A 140 -8.31 1.86 -20.99
C GLU A 140 -8.47 2.54 -22.35
N PHE A 141 -9.67 3.04 -22.65
CA PHE A 141 -9.90 3.80 -23.87
C PHE A 141 -9.03 5.06 -23.92
N LEU A 142 -8.96 5.84 -22.84
CA LEU A 142 -8.12 7.04 -22.77
C LEU A 142 -6.63 6.70 -22.90
N ILE A 143 -6.16 5.64 -22.25
CA ILE A 143 -4.77 5.17 -22.36
C ILE A 143 -4.44 4.74 -23.79
N SER A 144 -5.35 4.08 -24.51
CA SER A 144 -5.13 3.72 -25.91
C SER A 144 -4.95 4.95 -26.81
N ILE A 145 -5.66 6.06 -26.52
CA ILE A 145 -5.48 7.32 -27.23
C ILE A 145 -4.07 7.88 -26.95
N VAL A 146 -3.65 7.88 -25.67
CA VAL A 146 -2.30 8.31 -25.27
C VAL A 146 -1.22 7.48 -25.96
N GLU A 147 -1.40 6.16 -26.03
CA GLU A 147 -0.47 5.25 -26.70
C GLU A 147 -0.33 5.57 -28.20
N VAL A 148 -1.45 5.63 -28.93
CA VAL A 148 -1.43 5.90 -30.38
C VAL A 148 -0.84 7.27 -30.68
N THR A 149 -1.24 8.29 -29.93
CA THR A 149 -0.76 9.67 -30.14
C THR A 149 0.72 9.82 -29.82
N SER A 150 1.19 9.28 -28.69
CA SER A 150 2.62 9.33 -28.32
C SER A 150 3.51 8.53 -29.26
N ASN A 151 3.04 7.39 -29.77
CA ASN A 151 3.76 6.61 -30.77
C ASN A 151 3.95 7.38 -32.08
N ASN A 152 2.97 8.18 -32.49
CA ASN A 152 3.11 9.05 -33.66
C ASN A 152 4.10 10.20 -33.40
N LEU A 153 4.09 10.79 -32.21
CA LEU A 153 5.05 11.83 -31.82
C LEU A 153 6.49 11.31 -31.77
N ASN A 154 6.68 10.05 -31.40
CA ASN A 154 8.01 9.42 -31.30
C ASN A 154 8.64 9.09 -32.66
N LYS A 155 7.86 9.08 -33.75
CA LYS A 155 8.35 8.81 -35.11
C LYS A 155 8.88 10.07 -35.81
N ASN A 156 8.57 11.25 -35.27
CA ASN A 156 9.03 12.55 -35.75
C ASN A 156 10.27 13.01 -34.97
#